data_AF-A0A9W7FRJ8-F1
#
_entry.id   AF-A0A9W7FRJ8-F1
#
_cell.length_a   1.000
_cell.length_b   1.000
_cell.length_c   1.000
_cell.angle_alpha   90.00
_cell.angle_beta   90.00
_cell.angle_gamma   90.00
#
_symmetry.space_group_name_H-M   'P 1'
#
loop_
_entity.id
_entity.type
_entity.pdbx_description
1 polymer ?
#
loop_
_entity_poly.entity_id
_entity_poly.type
_entity_poly.pdbx_seq_one_letter_code
_entity_poly.pdbx_strand_id
1 'polypeptide(L)'
;MRIALVLIMLLATSTVIRSFRHTLLVHRPIFHHATTPPGRLFLSDPNSGDSAPKPAAAWNLKILKNKITNKIIRTHKKIGKGGPNLDTHMSTLQALTTLESLLSSPSSDVDAIVSAALSLDLDDLPSNPQPRGPKKMKGPKAQSKSRKPFRTYTFENITILVGKKAEDNDILSVGEARGEPNEVWLHASGYAGSHVVIKCDFDETPRPVLNAGALLAAKYSKNQSNRAKVNYTRCRNVSKPIGAKPGLVKLGGDVGVIEVDLKIGEGFLEELEEAVKIN
;
A
#
# COMPACT_ATOMS: atom_id res chain seq x y z
N MET A 1 10.06 35.85 4.04
CA MET A 1 11.37 35.17 4.17
C MET A 1 11.43 34.22 5.39
N ARG A 2 10.49 33.27 5.51
CA ARG A 2 10.55 32.09 6.39
C ARG A 2 9.72 30.99 5.69
N ILE A 3 10.17 29.73 5.69
CA ILE A 3 9.78 28.56 4.84
C ILE A 3 10.78 28.30 3.67
N ALA A 4 12.08 28.24 3.98
CA ALA A 4 13.11 27.88 2.99
C ALA A 4 14.35 27.18 3.60
N LEU A 5 14.21 26.51 4.76
CA LEU A 5 15.38 26.13 5.58
C LEU A 5 15.21 24.81 6.38
N VAL A 6 14.50 23.82 5.81
CA VAL A 6 14.35 22.47 6.43
C VAL A 6 14.52 21.32 5.41
N LEU A 7 14.82 21.60 4.13
CA LEU A 7 14.84 20.58 3.06
C LEU A 7 16.25 20.11 2.65
N ILE A 8 17.30 20.40 3.42
CA ILE A 8 18.67 19.98 3.09
C ILE A 8 19.37 19.48 4.35
N MET A 9 19.27 18.17 4.63
CA MET A 9 20.29 17.39 5.33
C MET A 9 20.10 15.88 5.06
N LEU A 10 21.19 15.23 4.63
CA LEU A 10 21.43 13.78 4.67
C LEU A 10 20.69 12.87 3.66
N LEU A 11 21.12 12.98 2.40
CA LEU A 11 21.48 11.80 1.60
C LEU A 11 22.91 11.36 1.99
N ALA A 12 23.11 10.15 2.52
CA ALA A 12 24.39 9.43 2.47
C ALA A 12 24.29 7.95 2.90
N THR A 13 24.69 7.05 1.99
CA THR A 13 25.42 5.78 2.21
C THR A 13 25.16 4.89 3.44
N SER A 14 24.81 3.61 3.19
CA SER A 14 25.77 2.50 3.35
C SER A 14 25.29 1.18 2.72
N THR A 15 26.23 0.42 2.15
CA THR A 15 26.05 -0.88 1.49
C THR A 15 26.94 -1.93 2.22
N VAL A 16 26.66 -3.25 2.06
CA VAL A 16 27.44 -4.41 2.59
C VAL A 16 27.56 -4.48 4.16
N ILE A 17 28.03 -5.50 4.90
CA ILE A 17 28.56 -6.88 4.62
C ILE A 17 27.78 -7.99 5.39
N ARG A 18 27.12 -8.89 4.63
CA ARG A 18 27.14 -10.39 4.69
C ARG A 18 27.66 -11.15 5.95
N SER A 19 26.79 -12.03 6.48
CA SER A 19 27.04 -13.38 7.06
C SER A 19 28.13 -13.62 8.12
N PHE A 20 27.75 -14.24 9.25
CA PHE A 20 28.33 -15.53 9.69
C PHE A 20 27.40 -16.24 10.69
N ARG A 21 27.22 -17.56 10.54
CA ARG A 21 26.44 -18.41 11.46
C ARG A 21 27.04 -19.82 11.48
N HIS A 22 27.58 -20.23 12.62
CA HIS A 22 27.89 -21.60 13.02
C HIS A 22 27.52 -21.65 14.51
N THR A 23 26.54 -22.43 14.97
CA THR A 23 26.50 -23.90 15.00
C THR A 23 27.66 -24.47 15.82
N LEU A 24 27.37 -24.76 17.09
CA LEU A 24 27.84 -25.96 17.78
C LEU A 24 26.88 -26.32 18.93
N LEU A 25 26.40 -27.57 18.93
CA LEU A 25 26.05 -28.32 20.14
C LEU A 25 27.38 -28.57 20.93
N VAL A 26 27.45 -29.07 22.16
CA VAL A 26 26.91 -30.34 22.69
C VAL A 26 27.00 -30.33 24.25
N HIS A 27 26.41 -31.35 24.88
CA HIS A 27 26.64 -31.87 26.24
C HIS A 27 25.74 -31.40 27.39
N ARG A 28 24.80 -32.30 27.75
CA ARG A 28 24.37 -32.54 29.13
C ARG A 28 25.37 -33.47 29.84
N PRO A 29 25.39 -33.46 31.17
CA PRO A 29 25.49 -34.70 31.95
C PRO A 29 24.22 -34.96 32.78
N ILE A 30 24.11 -36.20 33.26
CA ILE A 30 22.97 -36.76 34.01
C ILE A 30 23.37 -36.88 35.48
N PHE A 31 22.44 -36.65 36.42
CA PHE A 31 22.55 -37.15 37.79
C PHE A 31 21.22 -37.71 38.30
N HIS A 32 21.30 -38.68 39.21
CA HIS A 32 20.23 -39.61 39.58
C HIS A 32 19.48 -39.25 40.89
N HIS A 33 18.21 -39.68 40.93
CA HIS A 33 17.38 -40.03 42.10
C HIS A 33 17.25 -39.11 43.33
N ALA A 34 16.00 -38.69 43.59
CA ALA A 34 15.31 -38.95 44.86
C ALA A 34 13.79 -39.06 44.65
N THR A 35 13.12 -39.98 45.34
CA THR A 35 11.69 -40.30 45.19
C THR A 35 10.85 -39.79 46.38
N THR A 36 9.76 -39.07 46.12
CA THR A 36 8.63 -38.95 47.07
C THR A 36 7.32 -38.56 46.36
N PRO A 37 6.25 -39.36 46.51
CA PRO A 37 4.87 -38.88 46.42
C PRO A 37 4.01 -39.35 47.62
N PRO A 38 2.74 -38.90 47.79
CA PRO A 38 1.98 -37.96 46.96
C PRO A 38 1.45 -36.73 47.74
N GLY A 39 1.80 -35.52 47.27
CA GLY A 39 1.06 -34.29 47.61
C GLY A 39 -0.15 -34.13 46.68
N ARG A 40 -1.36 -34.00 47.24
CA ARG A 40 -2.63 -33.99 46.50
C ARG A 40 -2.99 -32.58 46.01
N LEU A 41 -3.19 -32.45 44.70
CA LEU A 41 -3.94 -31.39 43.99
C LEU A 41 -3.53 -29.92 44.25
N PHE A 42 -2.92 -29.29 43.24
CA PHE A 42 -3.51 -28.11 42.58
C PHE A 42 -3.18 -28.18 41.08
N LEU A 43 -4.20 -28.33 40.23
CA LEU A 43 -4.06 -28.03 38.81
C LEU A 43 -4.20 -26.52 38.66
N SER A 44 -3.11 -25.81 38.38
CA SER A 44 -3.17 -24.37 38.09
C SER A 44 -3.82 -24.16 36.73
N ASP A 45 -4.84 -23.31 36.66
CA ASP A 45 -5.49 -22.94 35.41
C ASP A 45 -4.47 -22.30 34.43
N PRO A 46 -4.40 -22.73 33.16
CA PRO A 46 -3.45 -22.20 32.18
C PRO A 46 -3.81 -20.78 31.67
N ASN A 47 -4.58 -20.02 32.45
CA ASN A 47 -5.08 -18.68 32.12
C ASN A 47 -4.91 -17.66 33.25
N SER A 48 -4.13 -17.97 34.30
CA SER A 48 -3.67 -16.95 35.27
C SER A 48 -2.59 -16.08 34.63
N GLY A 49 -2.89 -14.80 34.40
CA GLY A 49 -2.05 -13.85 33.65
C GLY A 49 -0.73 -13.40 34.31
N ASP A 50 -0.27 -14.06 35.38
CA ASP A 50 0.98 -13.74 36.08
C ASP A 50 2.19 -14.46 35.45
N SER A 51 2.46 -14.16 34.18
CA SER A 51 3.82 -14.33 33.65
C SER A 51 4.69 -13.19 34.18
N ALA A 52 5.75 -13.49 34.93
CA ALA A 52 6.68 -12.49 35.44
C ALA A 52 7.13 -11.52 34.32
N PRO A 53 7.18 -10.20 34.59
CA PRO A 53 7.44 -9.20 33.55
C PRO A 53 8.77 -9.46 32.85
N LYS A 54 8.71 -9.56 31.53
CA LYS A 54 9.85 -9.83 30.66
C LYS A 54 10.95 -8.78 30.87
N PRO A 55 12.19 -9.17 31.20
CA PRO A 55 13.28 -8.23 31.49
C PRO A 55 13.59 -7.35 30.27
N ALA A 56 13.93 -6.08 30.49
CA ALA A 56 14.09 -5.09 29.42
C ALA A 56 15.11 -5.51 28.36
N ALA A 57 16.23 -6.12 28.76
CA ALA A 57 17.26 -6.66 27.86
C ALA A 57 16.75 -7.72 26.87
N ALA A 58 15.60 -8.36 27.11
CA ALA A 58 14.99 -9.32 26.20
C ALA A 58 14.03 -8.69 25.17
N TRP A 59 13.77 -7.37 25.22
CA TRP A 59 12.84 -6.69 24.34
C TRP A 59 13.33 -6.59 22.89
N ASN A 60 12.43 -6.84 21.94
CA ASN A 60 12.70 -6.72 20.51
C ASN A 60 12.61 -5.26 20.05
N LEU A 61 13.70 -4.52 20.21
CA LEU A 61 13.81 -3.11 19.86
C LEU A 61 13.46 -2.81 18.39
N LYS A 62 13.62 -3.77 17.46
CA LYS A 62 13.23 -3.62 16.06
C LYS A 62 11.71 -3.61 15.87
N ILE A 63 10.98 -4.44 16.61
CA ILE A 63 9.51 -4.44 16.60
C ILE A 63 8.99 -3.17 17.28
N LEU A 64 9.58 -2.81 18.44
CA LEU A 64 9.25 -1.58 19.16
C LEU A 64 9.43 -0.33 18.28
N LYS A 65 10.59 -0.15 17.63
CA LYS A 65 10.86 0.95 16.69
C LYS A 65 9.81 1.02 15.59
N ASN A 66 9.49 -0.10 14.95
CA ASN A 66 8.43 -0.16 13.94
C ASN A 66 7.06 0.30 14.46
N LYS A 67 6.69 -0.04 15.71
CA LYS A 67 5.43 0.41 16.31
C LYS A 67 5.43 1.92 16.60
N ILE A 68 6.54 2.46 17.10
CA ILE A 68 6.70 3.90 17.38
C ILE A 68 6.53 4.71 16.11
N THR A 69 7.30 4.42 15.05
CA THR A 69 7.21 5.11 13.76
C THR A 69 5.77 5.03 13.20
N ASN A 70 5.11 3.86 13.31
CA ASN A 70 3.70 3.72 12.92
C ASN A 70 2.73 4.55 13.78
N LYS A 71 2.99 4.70 15.09
CA LYS A 71 2.17 5.50 16.01
C LYS A 71 2.36 7.00 15.72
N ILE A 72 3.58 7.46 15.47
CA ILE A 72 3.91 8.82 15.03
C ILE A 72 3.13 9.20 13.75
N ILE A 73 3.21 8.37 12.70
CA ILE A 73 2.48 8.59 11.43
C ILE A 73 0.96 8.72 11.65
N ARG A 74 0.40 7.87 12.53
CA ARG A 74 -1.04 7.91 12.87
C ARG A 74 -1.40 9.18 13.65
N THR A 75 -0.55 9.62 14.58
CA THR A 75 -0.78 10.82 15.40
C THR A 75 -0.68 12.09 14.55
N HIS A 76 0.33 12.24 13.70
CA HIS A 76 0.41 13.34 12.72
C HIS A 76 -0.86 13.43 11.86
N LYS A 77 -1.39 12.28 11.41
CA LYS A 77 -2.64 12.22 10.61
C LYS A 77 -3.91 12.55 11.41
N LYS A 78 -3.89 12.47 12.74
CA LYS A 78 -4.98 12.96 13.60
C LYS A 78 -4.86 14.48 13.78
N ILE A 79 -3.67 14.99 14.08
CA ILE A 79 -3.37 16.42 14.22
C ILE A 79 -3.81 17.18 12.95
N GLY A 80 -3.36 16.73 11.77
CA GLY A 80 -3.69 17.37 10.48
C GLY A 80 -5.17 17.27 10.05
N LYS A 81 -6.03 16.60 10.83
CA LYS A 81 -7.49 16.61 10.62
C LYS A 81 -8.24 17.59 11.52
N GLY A 82 -7.60 18.11 12.57
CA GLY A 82 -8.28 18.81 13.65
C GLY A 82 -9.18 17.92 14.50
N GLY A 83 -9.60 18.46 15.65
CA GLY A 83 -10.49 17.79 16.60
C GLY A 83 -10.26 18.24 18.04
N PRO A 84 -11.14 17.87 18.99
CA PRO A 84 -11.10 18.35 20.38
C PRO A 84 -9.90 17.87 21.21
N ASN A 85 -9.15 16.87 20.72
CA ASN A 85 -8.02 16.26 21.44
C ASN A 85 -6.65 16.65 20.81
N LEU A 86 -6.56 17.85 20.24
CA LEU A 86 -5.38 18.29 19.50
C LEU A 86 -4.13 18.34 20.38
N ASP A 87 -4.24 18.94 21.57
CA ASP A 87 -3.14 19.09 22.52
C ASP A 87 -2.65 17.73 23.02
N THR A 88 -3.57 16.84 23.39
CA THR A 88 -3.24 15.46 23.77
C THR A 88 -2.47 14.73 22.66
N HIS A 89 -2.85 14.94 21.40
CA HIS A 89 -2.13 14.37 20.26
C HIS A 89 -0.76 15.01 20.05
N MET A 90 -0.60 16.30 20.33
CA MET A 90 0.69 16.98 20.27
C MET A 90 1.65 16.46 21.34
N SER A 91 1.22 16.35 22.60
CA SER A 91 2.01 15.78 23.70
C SER A 91 2.36 14.31 23.44
N THR A 92 1.43 13.52 22.90
CA THR A 92 1.69 12.13 22.49
C THR A 92 2.76 12.06 21.40
N LEU A 93 2.74 12.97 20.43
CA LEU A 93 3.72 13.04 19.35
C LEU A 93 5.10 13.37 19.92
N GLN A 94 5.21 14.39 20.77
CA GLN A 94 6.46 14.78 21.44
C GLN A 94 7.08 13.59 22.19
N ALA A 95 6.29 12.88 23.02
CA ALA A 95 6.77 11.72 23.77
C ALA A 95 7.27 10.58 22.86
N LEU A 96 6.57 10.31 21.76
CA LEU A 96 6.98 9.29 20.78
C LEU A 96 8.27 9.67 20.04
N THR A 97 8.45 10.94 19.66
CA THR A 97 9.66 11.43 19.01
C THR A 97 10.87 11.41 19.96
N THR A 98 10.68 11.74 21.23
CA THR A 98 11.72 11.57 22.26
C THR A 98 12.14 10.10 22.39
N LEU A 99 11.18 9.17 22.40
CA LEU A 99 11.46 7.73 22.47
C LEU A 99 12.17 7.22 21.20
N GLU A 100 11.78 7.69 20.01
CA GLU A 100 12.47 7.38 18.74
C GLU A 100 13.93 7.88 18.73
N SER A 101 14.18 9.06 19.33
CA SER A 101 15.54 9.61 19.52
C SER A 101 16.37 8.74 20.47
N LEU A 102 15.82 8.34 21.63
CA LEU A 102 16.49 7.45 22.58
C LEU A 102 16.88 6.11 21.94
N LEU A 103 15.97 5.49 21.18
CA LEU A 103 16.23 4.25 20.41
C LEU A 103 17.27 4.40 19.29
N SER A 104 17.67 5.63 18.95
CA SER A 104 18.72 5.89 17.96
C SER A 104 20.07 6.23 18.59
N SER A 105 20.14 6.35 19.93
CA SER A 105 21.39 6.60 20.65
C SER A 105 22.10 5.30 21.03
N PRO A 106 23.42 5.17 20.79
CA PRO A 106 24.17 3.93 21.03
C PRO A 106 24.44 3.64 22.52
N SER A 107 24.23 4.62 23.41
CA SER A 107 24.41 4.48 24.87
C SER A 107 23.09 4.52 25.64
N SER A 108 21.99 4.11 25.00
CA SER A 108 20.65 4.25 25.57
C SER A 108 20.36 3.17 26.62
N ASP A 109 19.88 3.62 27.78
CA ASP A 109 19.38 2.74 28.84
C ASP A 109 18.11 2.02 28.36
N VAL A 110 18.20 0.69 28.29
CA VAL A 110 17.13 -0.17 27.79
C VAL A 110 15.95 -0.19 28.75
N ASP A 111 16.18 -0.10 30.06
CA ASP A 111 15.12 -0.04 31.06
C ASP A 111 14.36 1.30 30.98
N ALA A 112 15.06 2.41 30.75
CA ALA A 112 14.43 3.71 30.48
C ALA A 112 13.58 3.69 29.19
N ILE A 113 14.08 3.06 28.11
CA ILE A 113 13.31 2.88 26.86
C ILE A 113 12.05 2.05 27.09
N VAL A 114 12.15 0.93 27.83
CA VAL A 114 11.02 0.03 28.09
C VAL A 114 9.99 0.68 28.99
N SER A 115 10.40 1.40 30.03
CA SER A 115 9.51 2.19 30.88
C SER A 115 8.75 3.26 30.09
N ALA A 116 9.46 4.03 29.25
CA ALA A 116 8.84 5.00 28.35
C ALA A 116 7.86 4.35 27.35
N ALA A 117 8.20 3.19 26.79
CA ALA A 117 7.31 2.45 25.88
C ALA A 117 6.02 2.00 26.58
N LEU A 118 6.13 1.41 27.78
CA LEU A 118 5.00 0.94 28.57
C LEU A 118 4.05 2.08 28.96
N SER A 119 4.58 3.23 29.41
CA SER A 119 3.77 4.43 29.70
C SER A 119 3.00 4.97 28.48
N LEU A 120 3.50 4.69 27.28
CA LEU A 120 2.86 5.04 26.01
C LEU A 120 2.01 3.91 25.44
N ASP A 121 1.71 2.83 26.16
CA ASP A 121 0.96 1.67 25.67
C ASP A 121 1.59 1.11 24.37
N LEU A 122 2.85 0.69 24.51
CA LEU A 122 3.68 0.06 23.48
C LEU A 122 4.44 -1.15 24.05
N ASP A 123 4.24 -2.30 23.41
CA ASP A 123 4.92 -3.57 23.69
C ASP A 123 5.86 -3.99 22.54
N ASP A 124 6.73 -4.97 22.74
CA ASP A 124 7.66 -5.48 21.70
C ASP A 124 7.13 -6.68 20.88
N LEU A 125 5.89 -7.13 21.11
CA LEU A 125 5.35 -8.31 20.44
C LEU A 125 5.02 -8.00 18.98
N PRO A 126 5.20 -8.96 18.05
CA PRO A 126 4.78 -8.79 16.67
C PRO A 126 3.28 -8.47 16.63
N SER A 127 2.89 -7.43 15.89
CA SER A 127 1.49 -7.10 15.70
C SER A 127 0.79 -8.23 14.96
N ASN A 128 0.08 -9.09 15.70
CA ASN A 128 -0.79 -10.10 15.10
C ASN A 128 -1.74 -9.38 14.13
N PRO A 129 -1.74 -9.69 12.82
CA PRO A 129 -2.61 -9.03 11.86
C PRO A 129 -4.06 -9.39 12.16
N GLN A 130 -4.69 -8.62 13.05
CA GLN A 130 -6.10 -8.76 13.39
C GLN A 130 -6.89 -8.85 12.08
N PRO A 131 -7.69 -9.92 11.87
CA PRO A 131 -8.49 -10.03 10.67
C PRO A 131 -9.32 -8.76 10.58
N ARG A 132 -9.19 -8.02 9.46
CA ARG A 132 -9.84 -6.72 9.30
C ARG A 132 -11.34 -6.92 9.51
N GLY A 133 -11.83 -6.48 10.68
CA GLY A 133 -13.22 -6.60 11.06
C GLY A 133 -14.13 -6.02 9.98
N PRO A 134 -15.39 -6.51 9.89
CA PRO A 134 -16.32 -6.15 8.83
C PRO A 134 -16.31 -4.63 8.63
N LYS A 135 -15.94 -4.24 7.41
CA LYS A 135 -15.62 -2.87 7.02
C LYS A 135 -16.82 -1.99 7.33
N LYS A 136 -16.78 -1.22 8.44
CA LYS A 136 -17.89 -0.36 8.89
C LYS A 136 -18.51 0.32 7.68
N MET A 137 -19.75 -0.06 7.36
CA MET A 137 -20.48 0.52 6.24
C MET A 137 -20.58 2.01 6.53
N LYS A 138 -19.92 2.82 5.69
CA LYS A 138 -20.13 4.26 5.76
C LYS A 138 -21.59 4.47 5.41
N GLY A 139 -22.33 5.15 6.29
CA GLY A 139 -23.70 5.57 6.02
C GLY A 139 -23.77 6.31 4.67
N PRO A 140 -24.96 6.42 4.08
CA PRO A 140 -25.14 6.96 2.73
C PRO A 140 -24.40 8.28 2.61
N LYS A 141 -23.31 8.27 1.81
CA LYS A 141 -22.63 9.51 1.45
C LYS A 141 -23.66 10.32 0.69
N ALA A 142 -23.96 11.52 1.19
CA ALA A 142 -24.63 12.54 0.40
C ALA A 142 -23.99 12.57 -1.00
N GLN A 143 -24.82 12.55 -2.05
CA GLN A 143 -24.35 12.54 -3.43
C GLN A 143 -23.54 13.82 -3.68
N SER A 144 -22.23 13.71 -3.52
CA SER A 144 -21.30 14.74 -3.97
C SER A 144 -21.53 14.95 -5.45
N LYS A 145 -21.75 16.20 -5.87
CA LYS A 145 -21.89 16.67 -7.26
C LYS A 145 -21.23 15.70 -8.24
N SER A 146 -22.00 15.18 -9.19
CA SER A 146 -21.63 14.06 -10.08
C SER A 146 -20.23 14.25 -10.69
N ARG A 147 -19.22 13.67 -10.04
CA ARG A 147 -17.83 13.73 -10.50
C ARG A 147 -17.74 12.97 -11.82
N LYS A 148 -17.28 13.62 -12.88
CA LYS A 148 -16.97 12.96 -14.15
C LYS A 148 -16.04 11.76 -13.89
N PRO A 149 -16.48 10.52 -14.19
CA PRO A 149 -15.81 9.30 -13.69
C PRO A 149 -14.46 9.05 -14.37
N PHE A 150 -14.29 9.52 -15.61
CA PHE A 150 -13.12 9.27 -16.44
C PHE A 150 -12.28 10.54 -16.63
N ARG A 151 -11.02 10.38 -17.01
CA ARG A 151 -10.29 11.41 -17.79
C ARG A 151 -10.65 11.19 -19.26
N THR A 152 -10.74 12.28 -20.01
CA THR A 152 -11.02 12.26 -21.45
C THR A 152 -9.85 12.93 -22.16
N TYR A 153 -9.33 12.25 -23.16
CA TYR A 153 -8.28 12.72 -24.05
C TYR A 153 -8.81 12.68 -25.48
N THR A 154 -8.25 13.51 -26.36
CA THR A 154 -8.55 13.46 -27.79
C THR A 154 -7.25 13.49 -28.57
N PHE A 155 -7.07 12.53 -29.47
CA PHE A 155 -5.89 12.39 -30.31
C PHE A 155 -6.32 11.94 -31.71
N GLU A 156 -5.86 12.60 -32.77
CA GLU A 156 -6.31 12.36 -34.15
C GLU A 156 -7.86 12.37 -34.29
N ASN A 157 -8.53 13.26 -33.55
CA ASN A 157 -10.00 13.37 -33.38
C ASN A 157 -10.69 12.15 -32.74
N ILE A 158 -9.95 11.11 -32.35
CA ILE A 158 -10.47 9.94 -31.62
C ILE A 158 -10.41 10.21 -30.11
N THR A 159 -11.47 9.84 -29.40
CA THR A 159 -11.56 10.02 -27.95
C THR A 159 -10.96 8.83 -27.19
N ILE A 160 -10.15 9.10 -26.16
CA ILE A 160 -9.59 8.07 -25.27
C ILE A 160 -10.06 8.35 -23.84
N LEU A 161 -10.73 7.38 -23.24
CA LEU A 161 -11.27 7.44 -21.88
C LEU A 161 -10.36 6.67 -20.92
N VAL A 162 -10.03 7.25 -19.76
CA VAL A 162 -9.18 6.62 -18.73
C VAL A 162 -9.88 6.63 -17.38
N GLY A 163 -10.07 5.46 -16.76
CA GLY A 163 -10.69 5.33 -15.45
C GLY A 163 -9.90 6.02 -14.32
N LYS A 164 -10.58 6.74 -13.43
CA LYS A 164 -9.93 7.45 -12.30
C LYS A 164 -9.84 6.63 -11.01
N LYS A 165 -10.63 5.56 -10.85
CA LYS A 165 -10.69 4.66 -9.67
C LYS A 165 -11.18 3.27 -10.08
N ALA A 166 -11.13 2.32 -9.15
CA ALA A 166 -11.65 0.96 -9.33
C ALA A 166 -13.16 0.91 -9.66
N GLU A 167 -13.97 1.79 -9.05
CA GLU A 167 -15.40 1.90 -9.38
C GLU A 167 -15.61 2.56 -10.75
N ASP A 168 -14.77 3.52 -11.12
CA ASP A 168 -14.81 4.16 -12.45
C ASP A 168 -14.38 3.14 -13.53
N ASN A 169 -13.36 2.31 -13.26
CA ASN A 169 -12.90 1.22 -14.13
C ASN A 169 -14.01 0.21 -14.45
N ASP A 170 -14.87 -0.14 -13.47
CA ASP A 170 -16.04 -0.99 -13.72
C ASP A 170 -17.01 -0.34 -14.71
N ILE A 171 -17.40 0.92 -14.44
CA ILE A 171 -18.35 1.65 -15.30
C ILE A 171 -17.76 1.77 -16.71
N LEU A 172 -16.47 2.08 -16.83
CA LEU A 172 -15.80 2.20 -18.13
C LEU A 172 -15.78 0.88 -18.90
N SER A 173 -15.49 -0.25 -18.24
CA SER A 173 -15.19 -1.53 -18.92
C SER A 173 -16.34 -2.53 -19.01
N VAL A 174 -17.37 -2.40 -18.18
CA VAL A 174 -18.58 -3.24 -18.25
C VAL A 174 -19.89 -2.45 -18.29
N GLY A 175 -19.84 -1.12 -18.24
CA GLY A 175 -20.96 -0.22 -18.55
C GLY A 175 -20.77 0.38 -19.95
N GLU A 176 -20.00 1.46 -20.04
CA GLU A 176 -19.76 2.25 -21.25
C GLU A 176 -19.25 1.39 -22.42
N ALA A 177 -18.18 0.62 -22.20
CA ALA A 177 -17.60 -0.30 -23.17
C ALA A 177 -18.52 -1.45 -23.61
N ARG A 178 -19.63 -1.73 -22.89
CA ARG A 178 -20.61 -2.71 -23.35
C ARG A 178 -21.62 -2.13 -24.35
N GLY A 179 -21.78 -0.82 -24.40
CA GLY A 179 -22.55 -0.17 -25.45
C GLY A 179 -21.91 -0.36 -26.83
N GLU A 180 -20.57 -0.27 -26.87
CA GLU A 180 -19.78 -0.31 -28.10
C GLU A 180 -18.82 -1.51 -28.11
N PRO A 181 -19.30 -2.73 -28.43
CA PRO A 181 -18.58 -3.99 -28.20
C PRO A 181 -17.28 -4.15 -29.00
N ASN A 182 -17.11 -3.40 -30.09
CA ASN A 182 -15.92 -3.46 -30.94
C ASN A 182 -14.84 -2.44 -30.56
N GLU A 183 -15.08 -1.53 -29.62
CA GLU A 183 -14.06 -0.55 -29.19
C GLU A 183 -12.81 -1.22 -28.60
N VAL A 184 -11.67 -0.55 -28.65
CA VAL A 184 -10.42 -1.05 -28.02
C VAL A 184 -10.42 -0.78 -26.52
N TRP A 185 -10.29 -1.84 -25.73
CA TRP A 185 -9.98 -1.79 -24.31
C TRP A 185 -8.50 -2.07 -24.06
N LEU A 186 -7.87 -1.34 -23.13
CA LEU A 186 -6.47 -1.53 -22.74
C LEU A 186 -6.23 -1.49 -21.23
N HIS A 187 -5.22 -2.23 -20.76
CA HIS A 187 -4.76 -2.22 -19.37
C HIS A 187 -3.31 -2.73 -19.21
N ALA A 188 -2.57 -2.20 -18.23
CA ALA A 188 -1.20 -2.60 -17.93
C ALA A 188 -1.11 -4.06 -17.41
N SER A 189 -0.44 -4.92 -18.17
CA SER A 189 -0.37 -6.36 -17.92
C SER A 189 0.42 -6.66 -16.64
N GLY A 190 -0.18 -7.41 -15.72
CA GLY A 190 0.45 -7.80 -14.44
C GLY A 190 0.47 -6.72 -13.34
N TYR A 191 0.02 -5.49 -13.64
CA TYR A 191 0.01 -4.38 -12.68
C TYR A 191 -1.42 -3.88 -12.40
N ALA A 192 -1.70 -3.43 -11.18
CA ALA A 192 -2.93 -2.69 -10.92
C ALA A 192 -2.86 -1.32 -11.62
N GLY A 193 -3.93 -0.88 -12.27
CA GLY A 193 -3.94 0.39 -13.01
C GLY A 193 -5.32 0.84 -13.46
N SER A 194 -5.37 1.95 -14.18
CA SER A 194 -6.57 2.44 -14.85
C SER A 194 -6.92 1.58 -16.06
N HIS A 195 -8.21 1.34 -16.27
CA HIS A 195 -8.70 0.82 -17.55
C HIS A 195 -8.76 1.97 -18.56
N VAL A 196 -8.46 1.68 -19.82
CA VAL A 196 -8.48 2.64 -20.92
C VAL A 196 -9.39 2.10 -22.02
N VAL A 197 -10.18 2.98 -22.63
CA VAL A 197 -11.02 2.67 -23.79
C VAL A 197 -10.78 3.71 -24.88
N ILE A 198 -10.51 3.26 -26.10
CA ILE A 198 -10.40 4.10 -27.30
C ILE A 198 -11.76 4.04 -28.02
N LYS A 199 -12.36 5.20 -28.25
CA LYS A 199 -13.63 5.40 -28.96
C LYS A 199 -13.43 5.30 -30.48
N CYS A 200 -13.03 4.13 -30.94
CA CYS A 200 -12.80 3.76 -32.34
C CYS A 200 -12.93 2.23 -32.47
N ASP A 201 -13.39 1.72 -33.62
CA ASP A 201 -13.46 0.26 -33.85
C ASP A 201 -12.05 -0.35 -33.82
N PHE A 202 -11.92 -1.52 -33.21
CA PHE A 202 -10.65 -2.22 -33.03
C PHE A 202 -9.93 -2.52 -34.35
N ASP A 203 -10.66 -2.80 -35.42
CA ASP A 203 -10.06 -3.13 -36.72
C ASP A 203 -9.68 -1.88 -37.54
N GLU A 204 -10.24 -0.71 -37.20
CA GLU A 204 -9.95 0.58 -37.82
C GLU A 204 -8.98 1.47 -37.01
N THR A 205 -8.72 1.13 -35.74
CA THR A 205 -7.94 1.96 -34.80
C THR A 205 -6.49 2.18 -35.30
N PRO A 206 -6.08 3.43 -35.60
CA PRO A 206 -4.73 3.73 -36.05
C PRO A 206 -3.67 3.35 -35.01
N ARG A 207 -2.53 2.83 -35.48
CA ARG A 207 -1.43 2.44 -34.59
C ARG A 207 -0.91 3.56 -33.67
N PRO A 208 -0.82 4.85 -34.10
CA PRO A 208 -0.50 5.95 -33.21
C PRO A 208 -1.48 6.10 -32.04
N VAL A 209 -2.79 6.01 -32.32
CA VAL A 209 -3.87 6.09 -31.31
C VAL A 209 -3.82 4.90 -30.34
N LEU A 210 -3.54 3.69 -30.84
CA LEU A 210 -3.33 2.51 -30.00
C LEU A 210 -2.12 2.69 -29.06
N ASN A 211 -1.02 3.23 -29.58
CA ASN A 211 0.18 3.53 -28.78
C ASN A 211 -0.14 4.60 -27.71
N ALA A 212 -0.93 5.63 -28.04
CA ALA A 212 -1.37 6.67 -27.11
C ALA A 212 -2.21 6.09 -25.96
N GLY A 213 -3.20 5.25 -26.27
CA GLY A 213 -3.99 4.53 -25.27
C GLY A 213 -3.13 3.63 -24.38
N ALA A 214 -2.11 2.98 -24.95
CA ALA A 214 -1.19 2.12 -24.21
C ALA A 214 -0.24 2.91 -23.29
N LEU A 215 0.28 4.05 -23.74
CA LEU A 215 1.06 4.98 -22.90
C LEU A 215 0.23 5.52 -21.73
N LEU A 216 -1.04 5.88 -21.96
CA LEU A 216 -1.96 6.28 -20.90
C LEU A 216 -2.25 5.14 -19.91
N ALA A 217 -2.46 3.91 -20.40
CA ALA A 217 -2.66 2.73 -19.55
C ALA A 217 -1.42 2.44 -18.67
N ALA A 218 -0.21 2.63 -19.23
CA ALA A 218 1.04 2.49 -18.50
C ALA A 218 1.27 3.62 -17.48
N LYS A 219 1.09 4.89 -17.87
CA LYS A 219 1.23 6.09 -17.00
C LYS A 219 0.29 6.03 -15.79
N TYR A 220 -0.93 5.55 -15.99
CA TYR A 220 -1.93 5.40 -14.93
C TYR A 220 -1.95 3.99 -14.31
N SER A 221 -0.83 3.27 -14.35
CA SER A 221 -0.63 2.00 -13.64
C SER A 221 0.23 2.14 -12.38
N LYS A 222 0.40 1.04 -11.65
CA LYS A 222 1.39 0.89 -10.57
C LYS A 222 2.72 0.30 -11.04
N ASN A 223 2.98 0.25 -12.34
CA ASN A 223 4.31 -0.10 -12.83
C ASN A 223 5.32 0.95 -12.35
N GLN A 224 6.50 0.49 -11.93
CA GLN A 224 7.63 1.35 -11.53
C GLN A 224 8.76 1.35 -12.58
N SER A 225 8.66 0.49 -13.60
CA SER A 225 9.57 0.45 -14.74
C SER A 225 9.14 1.46 -15.81
N ASN A 226 10.11 2.02 -16.53
CA ASN A 226 9.85 2.85 -17.71
C ASN A 226 9.16 2.02 -18.82
N ARG A 227 9.48 0.72 -18.93
CA ARG A 227 8.85 -0.18 -19.90
C ARG A 227 7.67 -0.92 -19.29
N ALA A 228 6.56 -0.95 -20.02
CA ALA A 228 5.32 -1.62 -19.64
C ALA A 228 4.80 -2.52 -20.77
N LYS A 229 4.30 -3.70 -20.42
CA LYS A 229 3.43 -4.50 -21.29
C LYS A 229 1.98 -4.07 -21.05
N VAL A 230 1.24 -3.80 -22.11
CA VAL A 230 -0.17 -3.41 -22.07
C VAL A 230 -0.95 -4.45 -22.87
N ASN A 231 -1.93 -5.07 -22.23
CA ASN A 231 -2.89 -5.92 -22.92
C ASN A 231 -3.91 -5.03 -23.61
N TYR A 232 -4.29 -5.37 -24.84
CA TYR A 232 -5.38 -4.72 -25.56
C TYR A 232 -6.29 -5.76 -26.22
N THR A 233 -7.60 -5.49 -26.26
CA THR A 233 -8.61 -6.39 -26.83
C THR A 233 -9.89 -5.61 -27.17
N ARG A 234 -10.85 -6.25 -27.85
CA ARG A 234 -12.18 -5.65 -28.09
C ARG A 234 -12.96 -5.58 -26.77
N CYS A 235 -13.77 -4.54 -26.58
CA CYS A 235 -14.55 -4.36 -25.35
C CYS A 235 -15.47 -5.56 -25.03
N ARG A 236 -16.04 -6.22 -26.04
CA ARG A 236 -16.83 -7.47 -25.89
C ARG A 236 -16.08 -8.63 -25.23
N ASN A 237 -14.75 -8.65 -25.31
CA ASN A 237 -13.89 -9.66 -24.71
C ASN A 237 -13.63 -9.41 -23.21
N VAL A 238 -14.09 -8.28 -22.67
CA VAL A 238 -13.90 -7.87 -21.27
C VAL A 238 -15.16 -8.18 -20.47
N SER A 239 -15.02 -8.95 -19.40
CA SER A 239 -16.13 -9.36 -18.54
C SER A 239 -15.79 -9.22 -17.07
N LYS A 240 -16.76 -8.86 -16.23
CA LYS A 240 -16.58 -8.84 -14.77
C LYS A 240 -17.11 -10.14 -14.17
N PRO A 241 -16.28 -10.93 -13.45
CA PRO A 241 -16.77 -12.11 -12.76
C PRO A 241 -17.81 -11.76 -11.67
N ILE A 242 -18.78 -12.64 -11.46
CA ILE A 242 -19.83 -12.45 -10.46
C ILE A 242 -19.19 -12.33 -9.06
N GLY A 243 -19.61 -11.32 -8.28
CA GLY A 243 -19.05 -11.04 -6.96
C GLY A 243 -17.63 -10.44 -6.95
N ALA A 244 -17.01 -10.17 -8.10
CA ALA A 244 -15.68 -9.58 -8.17
C ALA A 244 -15.63 -8.16 -7.56
N LYS A 245 -14.48 -7.85 -6.95
CA LYS A 245 -14.16 -6.50 -6.47
C LYS A 245 -14.17 -5.50 -7.64
N PRO A 246 -14.49 -4.21 -7.40
CA PRO A 246 -14.42 -3.20 -8.45
C PRO A 246 -13.05 -3.13 -9.12
N GLY A 247 -13.05 -2.90 -10.44
CA GLY A 247 -11.87 -2.86 -11.29
C GLY A 247 -11.28 -4.24 -11.64
N LEU A 248 -11.86 -5.35 -11.16
CA LEU A 248 -11.40 -6.69 -11.54
C LEU A 248 -12.20 -7.23 -12.72
N VAL A 249 -11.52 -7.40 -13.85
CA VAL A 249 -12.08 -7.98 -15.08
C VAL A 249 -11.35 -9.27 -15.46
N LYS A 250 -12.03 -10.12 -16.21
CA LYS A 250 -11.52 -11.28 -16.94
C LYS A 250 -11.55 -10.95 -18.43
N LEU A 251 -10.42 -11.18 -19.09
CA LEU A 251 -10.30 -11.14 -20.54
C LEU A 251 -10.60 -12.53 -21.13
N GLY A 252 -11.22 -12.57 -22.29
CA GLY A 252 -11.41 -13.76 -23.11
C GLY A 252 -11.10 -13.47 -24.59
N GLY A 253 -11.28 -14.47 -25.45
CA GLY A 253 -10.99 -14.32 -26.89
C GLY A 253 -9.54 -13.87 -27.16
N ASP A 254 -9.35 -13.16 -28.26
CA ASP A 254 -8.05 -12.65 -28.68
C ASP A 254 -7.61 -11.45 -27.84
N VAL A 255 -6.44 -11.55 -27.21
CA VAL A 255 -5.83 -10.48 -26.43
C VAL A 255 -4.44 -10.19 -27.01
N GLY A 256 -4.29 -9.01 -27.60
CA GLY A 256 -2.99 -8.51 -28.04
C GLY A 256 -2.18 -7.97 -26.86
N VAL A 257 -0.86 -7.94 -27.03
CA VAL A 257 0.06 -7.28 -26.09
C VAL A 257 0.92 -6.31 -26.86
N ILE A 258 1.03 -5.08 -26.35
CA ILE A 258 1.94 -4.06 -26.85
C ILE A 258 2.92 -3.64 -25.76
N GLU A 259 4.19 -3.44 -26.13
CA GLU A 259 5.19 -2.83 -25.23
C GLU A 259 5.31 -1.34 -25.51
N VAL A 260 5.36 -0.55 -24.43
CA VAL A 260 5.58 0.90 -24.46
C VAL A 260 6.71 1.29 -23.51
N ASP A 261 7.43 2.36 -23.85
CA ASP A 261 8.42 2.99 -22.98
C ASP A 261 7.97 4.41 -22.60
N LEU A 262 7.74 4.62 -21.31
CA LEU A 262 7.25 5.87 -20.74
C LEU A 262 8.23 7.03 -20.90
N LYS A 263 9.55 6.78 -21.00
CA LYS A 263 10.53 7.85 -21.23
C LYS A 263 10.49 8.36 -22.66
N ILE A 264 10.32 7.46 -23.63
CA ILE A 264 10.21 7.82 -25.04
C ILE A 264 8.87 8.53 -25.29
N GLY A 265 7.81 8.08 -24.61
CA GLY A 265 6.48 8.70 -24.68
C GLY A 265 6.26 9.91 -23.77
N GLU A 266 7.26 10.42 -23.04
CA GLU A 266 7.06 11.43 -22.00
C GLU A 266 6.54 12.76 -22.58
N GLY A 267 7.24 13.34 -23.56
CA GLY A 267 6.79 14.59 -24.20
C GLY A 267 5.46 14.46 -24.96
N PHE A 268 5.17 13.28 -25.52
CA PHE A 268 3.87 13.00 -26.14
C PHE A 268 2.74 12.89 -25.10
N LEU A 269 3.03 12.37 -23.91
CA LEU A 269 2.10 12.33 -22.78
C LEU A 269 1.86 13.72 -22.15
N GLU A 270 2.80 14.64 -22.28
CA GLU A 270 2.63 16.06 -21.93
C GLU A 270 1.75 16.77 -22.96
N GLU A 271 2.03 16.63 -24.26
CA GLU A 271 1.18 17.17 -25.35
C GLU A 271 -0.27 16.69 -25.25
N LEU A 272 -0.49 15.39 -24.98
CA LEU A 272 -1.82 14.83 -24.73
C LEU A 272 -2.50 15.41 -23.47
N GLU A 273 -1.76 15.84 -22.46
CA GLU A 273 -2.30 16.44 -21.23
C GLU A 273 -2.57 17.94 -21.37
N GLU A 274 -1.82 18.66 -22.21
CA GLU A 274 -2.11 20.04 -22.60
C GLU A 274 -3.32 20.13 -23.56
N ALA A 275 -3.50 19.15 -24.45
CA ALA A 275 -4.64 19.05 -25.35
C ALA A 275 -6.00 18.73 -24.66
N VAL A 276 -6.03 18.57 -23.33
CA VAL A 276 -7.23 18.17 -22.59
C VAL A 276 -8.30 19.26 -22.58
N LYS A 277 -9.32 19.08 -23.41
CA LYS A 277 -10.62 19.74 -23.23
C LYS A 277 -11.42 19.07 -22.10
N ILE A 278 -11.59 19.83 -21.02
CA ILE A 278 -12.70 19.78 -20.05
C ILE A 278 -12.65 18.65 -18.98
N ASN A 279 -12.26 19.02 -17.75
CA ASN A 279 -12.79 18.40 -16.51
C ASN A 279 -14.20 18.93 -16.19
#